data_AF-A0A183MCH3-F1
#
_entry.id   AF-A0A183MCH3-F1
#
_cell.length_a   1.000
_cell.length_b   1.000
_cell.length_c   1.000
_cell.angle_alpha   90.00
_cell.angle_beta   90.00
_cell.angle_gamma   90.00
#
_symmetry.space_group_name_H-M   'P 1'
#
loop_
_entity.id
_entity.type
_entity.pdbx_description
1 polymer ?
#
loop_
_entity_poly.entity_id
_entity_poly.type
_entity_poly.pdbx_seq_one_letter_code
_entity_poly.pdbx_strand_id
1 'polypeptide(L)'
;MPGVVLSACLVKLFYRYSLLLKQEQIKTVKDECTNTKIISKENSFAAECMLIIASMIHLATSQLLPHQVNPDHLDRMWICLKILADRRPEVLEAFEHTSRGCLTEMLAYQESERKNNAKARNQGLIEHQKQLAELNRADAPIKFSLLTGQTEFGDTVDRFDLTLSQALGAGGKGSAGDAYATSKLSKVR
;
A
#
# COMPACT_ATOMS: atom_id res chain seq x y z
N MET A 1 3.38 6.17 18.12
CA MET A 1 2.35 5.11 17.94
C MET A 1 1.39 4.93 19.13
N PRO A 2 1.82 4.64 20.36
CA PRO A 2 0.88 4.27 21.44
C PRO A 2 -0.16 5.36 21.76
N GLY A 3 0.22 6.64 21.68
CA GLY A 3 -0.70 7.73 22.00
C GLY A 3 -1.88 7.89 21.03
N VAL A 4 -1.66 7.65 19.73
CA VAL A 4 -2.73 7.71 18.73
C VAL A 4 -3.73 6.58 18.94
N VAL A 5 -3.23 5.37 19.21
CA VAL A 5 -4.07 4.19 19.46
C VAL A 5 -4.92 4.42 20.71
N LEU A 6 -4.31 4.90 21.80
CA LEU A 6 -5.03 5.20 23.03
C LEU A 6 -6.11 6.27 22.81
N SER A 7 -5.79 7.35 22.07
CA SER A 7 -6.76 8.40 21.74
C SER A 7 -7.96 7.86 20.97
N ALA A 8 -7.72 7.00 19.96
CA ALA A 8 -8.80 6.36 19.21
C ALA A 8 -9.63 5.41 20.10
N CYS A 9 -8.99 4.66 21.00
CA CYS A 9 -9.69 3.80 21.96
C CYS A 9 -10.59 4.61 22.91
N LEU A 10 -10.14 5.77 23.39
CA LEU A 10 -10.95 6.65 24.24
C LEU A 10 -12.19 7.17 23.52
N VAL A 11 -12.07 7.56 22.24
CA VAL A 11 -13.23 7.96 21.42
C VAL A 11 -14.25 6.81 21.31
N LYS A 12 -13.78 5.59 21.02
CA LYS A 12 -14.66 4.41 20.92
C LYS A 12 -15.30 4.04 22.25
N LEU A 13 -14.55 4.15 23.34
CA LEU A 13 -15.05 3.90 24.68
C LEU A 13 -16.13 4.92 25.06
N PHE A 14 -15.91 6.20 24.78
CA PHE A 14 -16.89 7.27 24.95
C PHE A 14 -18.17 6.99 24.15
N TYR A 15 -18.06 6.61 22.87
CA TYR A 15 -19.23 6.29 22.06
C TYR A 15 -20.06 5.13 22.65
N ARG A 16 -19.40 4.05 23.08
CA ARG A 16 -20.06 2.91 23.72
C ARG A 16 -20.71 3.29 25.06
N TYR A 17 -20.04 4.13 25.84
CA TYR A 17 -20.58 4.64 27.09
C TYR A 17 -21.83 5.51 26.87
N SER A 18 -21.80 6.41 25.89
CA SER A 18 -22.97 7.22 25.49
C SER A 18 -24.14 6.35 25.04
N LEU A 19 -23.89 5.28 24.28
CA LEU A 19 -24.92 4.30 23.89
C LEU A 19 -25.56 3.59 25.09
N LEU A 20 -24.75 3.17 26.08
CA LEU A 20 -25.25 2.55 27.30
C LEU A 20 -26.12 3.53 28.10
N LEU A 21 -25.68 4.77 28.25
CA LEU A 21 -26.46 5.82 28.92
C LEU A 21 -27.79 6.11 28.21
N LYS A 22 -27.81 6.14 26.88
CA LYS A 22 -29.05 6.26 26.09
C LYS A 22 -29.98 5.07 26.31
N GLN A 23 -29.45 3.86 26.47
CA GLN A 23 -30.27 2.68 26.78
C GLN A 23 -30.86 2.76 28.20
N GLU A 24 -30.14 3.31 29.17
CA GLU A 24 -30.65 3.56 30.53
C GLU A 24 -31.75 4.64 30.56
N GLN A 25 -31.61 5.71 29.75
CA GLN A 25 -32.65 6.73 29.57
C GLN A 25 -33.97 6.13 29.06
N ILE A 26 -33.92 5.15 28.16
CA ILE A 26 -35.13 4.52 27.58
C ILE A 26 -35.86 3.66 28.62
N LYS A 27 -35.14 3.05 29.56
CA LYS A 27 -35.71 2.14 30.58
C LYS A 27 -36.29 2.87 31.79
N THR A 28 -35.77 4.07 32.09
CA THR A 28 -36.21 4.87 33.23
C THR A 28 -37.24 5.89 32.77
N VAL A 29 -38.39 5.98 33.45
CA VAL A 29 -39.45 6.94 33.13
C VAL A 29 -38.88 8.37 33.13
N LYS A 30 -39.39 9.22 32.22
CA LYS A 30 -38.91 10.59 31.90
C LYS A 30 -39.00 11.59 33.06
N ASP A 31 -38.22 11.38 34.11
CA ASP A 31 -38.01 12.41 35.14
C ASP A 31 -36.89 13.35 34.68
N GLU A 32 -37.14 14.66 34.63
CA GLU A 32 -36.14 15.69 34.27
C GLU A 32 -34.86 15.61 35.12
N CYS A 33 -35.01 15.23 36.39
CA CYS A 33 -33.91 15.03 37.33
C CYS A 33 -32.97 13.90 36.88
N THR A 34 -33.51 12.80 36.35
CA THR A 34 -32.73 11.66 35.87
C THR A 34 -31.99 11.99 34.58
N ASN A 35 -32.65 12.72 33.67
CA ASN A 35 -32.04 13.17 32.42
C ASN A 35 -30.82 14.08 32.66
N THR A 36 -30.95 15.04 33.58
CA THR A 36 -29.86 15.94 33.94
C THR A 36 -28.65 15.20 34.51
N LYS A 37 -28.89 14.17 35.34
CA LYS A 37 -27.81 13.31 35.88
C LYS A 37 -27.09 12.52 34.79
N ILE A 38 -27.82 12.04 33.78
CA ILE A 38 -27.24 11.27 32.68
C ILE A 38 -26.36 12.17 31.79
N ILE A 39 -26.84 13.36 31.45
CA ILE A 39 -26.06 14.37 30.72
C ILE A 39 -24.80 14.75 31.51
N SER A 40 -24.91 14.94 32.83
CA SER A 40 -23.76 15.23 33.69
C SER A 40 -22.72 14.11 33.67
N LYS A 41 -23.14 12.84 33.73
CA LYS A 41 -22.24 11.68 33.65
C LYS A 41 -21.54 11.58 32.30
N GLU A 42 -22.28 11.79 31.21
CA GLU A 42 -21.73 11.81 29.86
C GLU A 42 -20.69 12.92 29.69
N ASN A 43 -20.99 14.12 30.19
CA ASN A 43 -20.08 15.26 30.16
C ASN A 43 -18.80 15.02 30.98
N SER A 44 -18.93 14.44 32.18
CA SER A 44 -17.78 14.10 33.03
C SER A 44 -16.87 13.13 32.31
N PHE A 45 -17.43 12.05 31.75
CA PHE A 45 -16.64 11.03 31.07
C PHE A 45 -15.97 11.57 29.80
N ALA A 46 -16.66 12.42 29.04
CA ALA A 46 -16.06 13.12 27.91
C ALA A 46 -14.88 14.00 28.35
N ALA A 47 -15.04 14.77 29.43
CA ALA A 47 -14.00 15.65 29.96
C ALA A 47 -12.77 14.88 30.41
N GLU A 48 -12.94 13.74 31.08
CA GLU A 48 -11.85 12.85 31.48
C GLU A 48 -11.08 12.31 30.25
N CYS A 49 -11.80 11.83 29.24
CA CYS A 49 -11.19 11.36 27.99
C CYS A 49 -10.42 12.49 27.28
N MET A 50 -11.00 13.69 27.20
CA MET A 50 -10.37 14.87 26.60
C MET A 50 -9.12 15.30 27.38
N LEU A 51 -9.16 15.27 28.71
CA LEU A 51 -8.03 15.62 29.57
C LEU A 51 -6.84 14.69 29.32
N ILE A 52 -7.07 13.38 29.20
CA ILE A 52 -6.02 12.40 28.91
C ILE A 52 -5.37 12.72 27.56
N ILE A 53 -6.17 12.92 26.50
CA ILE A 53 -5.66 13.21 25.15
C ILE A 53 -4.91 14.55 25.13
N ALA A 54 -5.47 15.60 25.74
CA ALA A 54 -4.84 16.92 25.80
C ALA A 54 -3.50 16.86 26.55
N SER A 55 -3.42 16.10 27.65
CA SER A 55 -2.18 15.90 28.40
C SER A 55 -1.13 15.19 27.55
N MET A 56 -1.53 14.20 26.75
CA MET A 56 -0.64 13.50 25.83
C MET A 56 -0.11 14.40 24.71
N ILE A 57 -0.96 15.25 24.13
CA ILE A 57 -0.57 16.24 23.11
C ILE A 57 0.39 17.26 23.72
N HIS A 58 0.10 17.75 24.93
CA HIS A 58 0.97 18.70 25.61
C HIS A 58 2.33 18.09 25.92
N LEU A 59 2.37 16.85 26.43
CA LEU A 59 3.61 16.13 26.66
C LEU A 59 4.40 15.98 25.36
N ALA A 60 3.74 15.56 24.27
CA ALA A 60 4.36 15.40 22.95
C ALA A 60 4.95 16.69 22.37
N THR A 61 4.42 17.86 22.74
CA THR A 61 4.88 19.18 22.25
C THR A 61 5.85 19.88 23.21
N SER A 62 5.90 19.46 24.48
CA SER A 62 6.71 20.07 25.55
C SER A 62 8.24 19.91 25.40
N GLN A 63 8.72 19.17 24.39
CA GLN A 63 10.14 18.82 24.19
C GLN A 63 10.78 18.06 25.36
N LEU A 64 9.98 17.57 26.32
CA LEU A 64 10.44 16.74 27.43
C LEU A 64 10.74 15.30 26.99
N LEU A 65 10.17 14.86 25.86
CA LEU A 65 10.49 13.54 25.31
C LEU A 65 11.88 13.54 24.66
N PRO A 66 12.65 12.45 24.81
CA PRO A 66 13.95 12.31 24.16
C PRO A 66 13.85 12.16 22.63
N HIS A 67 12.65 11.95 22.08
CA HIS A 67 12.42 11.78 20.65
C HIS A 67 11.26 12.65 20.18
N GLN A 68 11.40 13.20 18.98
CA GLN A 68 10.37 13.98 18.29
C GLN A 68 9.18 13.09 17.94
N VAL A 69 7.97 13.52 18.29
CA VAL A 69 6.75 12.80 17.90
C VAL A 69 6.41 13.16 16.46
N ASN A 70 6.07 12.16 15.64
CA ASN A 70 5.65 12.39 14.26
C ASN A 70 4.44 13.36 14.21
N PRO A 71 4.49 14.44 13.41
CA PRO A 71 3.40 15.41 13.32
C PRO A 71 2.05 14.79 12.92
N ASP A 72 2.03 13.78 12.03
CA ASP A 72 0.80 13.07 11.66
C ASP A 72 0.13 12.40 12.88
N HIS A 73 0.93 11.95 13.86
CA HIS A 73 0.38 11.39 15.09
C HIS A 73 -0.25 12.46 15.99
N LEU A 74 0.36 13.66 16.06
CA LEU A 74 -0.22 14.79 16.78
C LEU A 74 -1.54 15.22 16.16
N ASP A 75 -1.60 15.34 14.83
CA ASP A 75 -2.82 15.70 14.10
C ASP A 75 -3.94 14.68 14.34
N ARG A 76 -3.63 13.38 14.33
CA ARG A 76 -4.61 12.32 14.64
C ARG A 76 -5.12 12.40 16.07
N MET A 77 -4.27 12.71 17.05
CA MET A 77 -4.70 12.92 18.44
C MET A 77 -5.59 14.16 18.57
N TRP A 78 -5.27 15.25 17.87
CA TRP A 78 -6.10 16.46 17.80
C TRP A 78 -7.48 16.17 17.18
N ILE A 79 -7.54 15.38 16.12
CA ILE A 79 -8.81 14.94 15.52
C ILE A 79 -9.64 14.16 16.56
N CYS A 80 -9.04 13.23 17.30
CA CYS A 80 -9.74 12.48 18.35
C CYS A 80 -10.29 13.42 19.44
N LEU A 81 -9.50 14.41 19.86
CA LEU A 81 -9.92 15.42 20.82
C LEU A 81 -11.10 16.26 20.28
N LYS A 82 -11.02 16.67 19.00
CA LYS A 82 -12.08 17.44 18.34
C LYS A 82 -13.38 16.65 18.24
N ILE A 83 -13.31 15.36 17.92
CA ILE A 83 -14.48 14.47 17.86
C ILE A 83 -15.17 14.38 19.23
N LEU A 84 -14.42 14.26 20.33
CA LEU A 84 -14.98 14.24 21.69
C LEU A 84 -15.56 15.59 22.14
N ALA A 85 -15.04 16.70 21.62
CA ALA A 85 -15.58 18.02 21.90
C ALA A 85 -16.87 18.30 21.11
N ASP A 86 -16.93 17.88 19.86
CA ASP A 86 -18.03 18.10 18.93
C ASP A 86 -19.22 17.14 19.19
N ARG A 87 -18.92 15.88 19.55
CA ARG A 87 -19.89 14.84 19.94
C ARG A 87 -21.02 14.58 18.95
N ARG A 88 -20.82 14.93 17.67
CA ARG A 88 -21.79 14.66 16.62
C ARG A 88 -22.01 13.15 16.49
N PRO A 89 -23.26 12.66 16.61
CA PRO A 89 -23.54 11.23 16.65
C PRO A 89 -23.13 10.54 15.35
N GLU A 90 -23.30 11.18 14.20
CA GLU A 90 -22.93 10.64 12.89
C GLU A 90 -21.41 10.41 12.79
N VAL A 91 -20.62 11.31 13.38
CA VAL A 91 -19.16 11.21 13.38
C VAL A 91 -18.69 10.11 14.32
N LEU A 92 -19.28 10.01 15.50
CA LEU A 92 -18.93 8.96 16.48
C LEU A 92 -19.30 7.57 15.95
N GLU A 93 -20.46 7.45 15.31
CA GLU A 93 -20.92 6.21 14.67
C GLU A 93 -19.97 5.80 13.53
N ALA A 94 -19.66 6.74 12.62
CA ALA A 94 -18.69 6.49 11.56
C ALA A 94 -17.31 6.10 12.12
N PHE A 95 -16.87 6.73 13.21
CA PHE A 95 -15.59 6.39 13.83
C PHE A 95 -15.55 4.95 14.36
N GLU A 96 -16.64 4.44 14.93
CA GLU A 96 -16.73 3.04 15.40
C GLU A 96 -16.86 2.05 14.24
N HIS A 97 -17.75 2.32 13.28
CA HIS A 97 -18.14 1.36 12.24
C HIS A 97 -17.25 1.41 11.00
N THR A 98 -16.97 2.61 10.47
CA THR A 98 -16.16 2.78 9.25
C THR A 98 -14.72 2.33 9.48
N SER A 99 -14.17 2.54 10.69
CA SER A 99 -12.81 2.10 10.99
C SER A 99 -12.63 0.58 10.92
N ARG A 100 -13.63 -0.20 11.36
CA ARG A 100 -13.63 -1.67 11.24
C ARG A 100 -13.90 -2.15 9.82
N GLY A 101 -14.84 -1.49 9.12
CA GLY A 101 -15.17 -1.81 7.73
C GLY A 101 -13.96 -1.64 6.81
N CYS A 102 -13.32 -0.48 6.87
CA CYS A 102 -12.15 -0.16 6.05
C CYS A 102 -10.97 -1.12 6.31
N LEU A 103 -10.72 -1.49 7.57
CA LEU A 103 -9.69 -2.47 7.90
C LEU A 103 -10.01 -3.85 7.31
N THR A 104 -11.25 -4.31 7.45
CA THR A 104 -11.71 -5.59 6.89
C THR A 104 -11.53 -5.61 5.37
N GLU A 105 -11.93 -4.55 4.69
CA GLU A 105 -11.81 -4.41 3.23
C GLU A 105 -10.35 -4.38 2.78
N MET A 106 -9.50 -3.61 3.47
CA MET A 106 -8.06 -3.57 3.18
C MET A 106 -7.40 -4.94 3.35
N LEU A 107 -7.75 -5.68 4.40
CA LEU A 107 -7.23 -7.04 4.64
C LEU A 107 -7.71 -8.01 3.57
N ALA A 108 -8.99 -7.96 3.18
CA ALA A 108 -9.54 -8.78 2.11
C ALA A 108 -8.87 -8.49 0.76
N TYR A 109 -8.65 -7.20 0.46
CA TYR A 109 -7.92 -6.77 -0.73
C TYR A 109 -6.46 -7.23 -0.70
N GLN A 110 -5.78 -7.11 0.43
CA GLN A 110 -4.39 -7.58 0.55
C GLN A 110 -4.30 -9.11 0.37
N GLU A 111 -5.28 -9.86 0.85
CA GLU A 111 -5.33 -11.31 0.66
C GLU A 111 -5.60 -11.68 -0.80
N SER A 112 -6.50 -10.98 -1.49
CA SER A 112 -6.79 -11.20 -2.91
C SER A 112 -5.56 -10.88 -3.78
N GLU A 113 -4.86 -9.80 -3.50
CA GLU A 113 -3.60 -9.44 -4.15
C GLU A 113 -2.52 -10.51 -3.94
N ARG A 114 -2.38 -11.05 -2.73
CA ARG A 114 -1.45 -12.16 -2.47
C ARG A 114 -1.81 -13.40 -3.29
N LYS A 115 -3.10 -13.74 -3.40
CA LYS A 115 -3.58 -14.87 -4.22
C LYS A 115 -3.34 -14.64 -5.71
N ASN A 116 -3.59 -13.43 -6.21
CA ASN A 116 -3.39 -13.08 -7.61
C ASN A 116 -1.91 -13.10 -7.99
N ASN A 117 -1.04 -12.55 -7.13
CA ASN A 117 0.42 -12.61 -7.32
C ASN A 117 0.95 -14.05 -7.30
N ALA A 118 0.43 -14.92 -6.43
CA ALA A 118 0.78 -16.33 -6.43
C ALA A 118 0.32 -17.03 -7.73
N LYS A 119 -0.90 -16.76 -8.21
CA LYS A 119 -1.42 -17.30 -9.47
C LYS A 119 -0.58 -16.83 -10.67
N ALA A 120 -0.25 -15.54 -10.75
CA ALA A 120 0.56 -14.98 -11.83
C ALA A 120 1.96 -15.60 -11.87
N ARG A 121 2.59 -15.79 -10.71
CA ARG A 121 3.89 -16.50 -10.61
C ARG A 121 3.79 -17.94 -11.10
N ASN A 122 2.77 -18.67 -10.69
CA ASN A 122 2.56 -20.05 -11.11
C ASN A 122 2.27 -20.15 -12.62
N GLN A 123 1.47 -19.24 -13.18
CA GLN A 123 1.22 -19.18 -14.62
C GLN A 123 2.49 -18.87 -15.40
N GLY A 124 3.29 -17.89 -14.97
CA GLY A 124 4.58 -17.59 -15.59
C GLY A 124 5.55 -18.78 -15.58
N LEU A 125 5.54 -19.58 -14.50
CA LEU A 125 6.35 -20.81 -14.42
C LEU A 125 5.88 -21.89 -15.41
N ILE A 126 4.56 -22.07 -15.53
CA ILE A 126 3.96 -23.03 -16.48
C ILE A 126 4.27 -22.61 -17.92
N GLU A 127 4.13 -21.33 -18.23
CA GLU A 127 4.38 -20.78 -19.57
C GLU A 127 5.86 -20.88 -19.94
N HIS A 128 6.76 -20.61 -18.99
CA HIS A 128 8.20 -20.84 -19.17
C HIS A 128 8.54 -22.32 -19.39
N GLN A 129 7.94 -23.24 -18.63
CA GLN A 129 8.12 -24.68 -18.86
C GLN A 129 7.60 -25.11 -20.23
N LYS A 130 6.46 -24.56 -20.68
CA LYS A 130 5.92 -24.84 -22.00
C LYS A 130 6.84 -24.35 -23.12
N GLN A 131 7.38 -23.14 -23.00
CA GLN A 131 8.38 -22.63 -23.95
C GLN A 131 9.64 -23.48 -24.00
N LEU A 132 10.16 -23.92 -22.85
CA LEU A 132 11.29 -24.85 -22.80
C LEU A 132 10.96 -26.19 -23.46
N ALA A 133 9.75 -26.73 -23.24
CA ALA A 133 9.32 -27.98 -23.86
C ALA A 133 9.18 -27.85 -25.39
N GLU A 134 8.69 -26.71 -25.88
CA GLU A 134 8.63 -26.41 -27.31
C GLU A 134 10.02 -26.27 -27.93
N LEU A 135 10.96 -25.61 -27.24
CA LEU A 135 12.36 -25.49 -27.67
C LEU A 135 13.11 -26.84 -27.66
N ASN A 136 12.76 -27.76 -26.78
CA ASN A 136 13.40 -29.08 -26.65
C ASN A 136 12.77 -30.17 -27.52
N ARG A 137 11.79 -29.82 -28.38
CA ARG A 137 11.19 -30.78 -29.31
C ARG A 137 12.22 -31.21 -30.35
N ALA A 138 12.20 -32.49 -30.77
CA ALA A 138 13.12 -33.03 -31.78
C ALA A 138 13.11 -32.26 -33.11
N ASP A 139 11.96 -31.70 -33.50
CA ASP A 139 11.79 -30.90 -34.72
C ASP A 139 11.92 -29.39 -34.46
N ALA A 140 12.34 -28.97 -33.25
CA ALA A 140 12.42 -27.56 -32.92
C ALA A 140 13.47 -26.85 -33.80
N PRO A 141 13.16 -25.63 -34.30
CA PRO A 141 14.12 -24.88 -35.10
C PRO A 141 15.36 -24.54 -34.26
N ILE A 142 16.55 -24.82 -34.80
CA ILE A 142 17.81 -24.48 -34.15
C ILE A 142 18.01 -22.96 -34.21
N LYS A 143 18.30 -22.34 -33.06
CA LYS A 143 18.80 -20.97 -33.02
C LYS A 143 20.23 -20.97 -33.53
N PHE A 144 20.44 -20.42 -34.72
CA PHE A 144 21.76 -20.37 -35.38
C PHE A 144 22.83 -19.64 -34.56
N SER A 145 22.43 -18.76 -33.64
CA SER A 145 23.35 -18.13 -32.68
C SER A 145 24.01 -19.13 -31.72
N LEU A 146 23.36 -20.25 -31.35
CA LEU A 146 24.00 -21.29 -30.55
C LEU A 146 25.00 -22.15 -31.36
N LEU A 147 24.94 -22.11 -32.69
CA LEU A 147 25.90 -22.80 -33.57
C LEU A 147 27.16 -21.97 -33.82
N THR A 148 27.15 -20.68 -33.48
CA THR A 148 28.38 -19.90 -33.43
C THR A 148 29.18 -20.40 -32.22
N GLY A 149 30.21 -21.20 -32.49
CA GLY A 149 31.10 -21.68 -31.42
C GLY A 149 31.61 -20.50 -30.63
N GLN A 150 31.81 -20.68 -29.32
CA GLN A 150 32.52 -19.73 -28.44
C GLN A 150 33.93 -19.51 -28.98
N THR A 151 34.03 -18.70 -30.02
CA THR A 151 35.28 -18.10 -30.47
C THR A 151 35.50 -16.92 -29.54
N GLU A 152 36.74 -16.77 -29.09
CA GLU A 152 37.21 -15.95 -27.96
C GLU A 152 37.02 -14.42 -28.13
N PHE A 153 36.01 -13.97 -28.86
CA PHE A 153 35.64 -12.57 -28.96
C PHE A 153 34.17 -12.44 -28.59
N GLY A 154 33.94 -11.89 -27.39
CA GLY A 154 32.63 -11.55 -26.85
C GLY A 154 31.94 -10.46 -27.65
N ASP A 155 31.52 -10.79 -28.86
CA ASP A 155 30.59 -9.98 -29.64
C ASP A 155 29.19 -10.31 -29.11
N THR A 156 28.72 -9.51 -28.15
CA THR A 156 27.40 -9.62 -27.51
C THR A 156 26.25 -9.22 -28.45
N VAL A 157 26.55 -9.05 -29.75
CA VAL A 157 25.61 -8.60 -30.76
C VAL A 157 25.40 -9.72 -31.76
N ASP A 158 24.16 -10.23 -31.81
CA ASP A 158 23.74 -11.26 -32.76
C ASP A 158 23.78 -10.69 -34.19
N ARG A 159 24.93 -10.86 -34.86
CA ARG A 159 25.22 -10.28 -36.18
C ARG A 159 24.27 -10.80 -37.27
N PHE A 160 23.66 -11.96 -37.07
CA PHE A 160 22.63 -12.50 -37.95
C PHE A 160 21.33 -11.68 -37.84
N ASP A 161 20.83 -11.45 -36.63
CA ASP A 161 19.63 -10.64 -36.40
C ASP A 161 19.83 -9.18 -36.83
N LEU A 162 21.03 -8.63 -36.65
CA LEU A 162 21.38 -7.28 -37.10
C LEU A 162 21.35 -7.17 -38.63
N THR A 163 21.90 -8.17 -39.33
CA THR A 163 21.90 -8.22 -40.80
C THR A 163 20.50 -8.45 -41.35
N LEU A 164 19.71 -9.31 -40.70
CA LEU A 164 18.34 -9.61 -41.10
C LEU A 164 17.42 -8.40 -40.89
N SER A 165 17.51 -7.72 -39.75
CA SER A 165 16.72 -6.52 -39.45
C SER A 165 17.06 -5.34 -40.36
N GLN A 166 18.33 -5.22 -40.79
CA GLN A 166 18.75 -4.25 -41.81
C GLN A 166 18.26 -4.63 -43.22
N ALA A 167 18.30 -5.92 -43.59
CA ALA A 167 17.80 -6.39 -44.88
C ALA A 167 16.28 -6.30 -45.02
N LEU A 168 15.54 -6.45 -43.92
CA LEU A 168 14.09 -6.29 -43.84
C LEU A 168 13.65 -4.81 -43.70
N GLY A 169 14.60 -3.87 -43.66
CA GLY A 169 14.31 -2.43 -43.60
C GLY A 169 13.73 -1.93 -42.28
N ALA A 170 13.82 -2.71 -41.20
CA ALA A 170 13.23 -2.39 -39.89
C ALA A 170 14.11 -1.47 -39.02
N GLY A 171 15.36 -1.19 -39.44
CA GLY A 171 16.23 -0.21 -38.81
C GLY A 171 15.85 1.22 -39.24
N GLY A 172 15.16 1.94 -38.36
CA GLY A 172 14.72 3.32 -38.59
C GLY A 172 15.83 4.25 -39.07
N LYS A 173 15.44 5.22 -39.92
CA LYS A 173 16.25 6.35 -40.41
C LYS A 173 17.22 6.87 -39.34
N GLY A 174 18.53 6.67 -39.55
CA GLY A 174 19.55 7.42 -38.83
C GLY A 174 20.74 6.61 -38.34
N SER A 175 21.50 6.01 -39.25
CA SER A 175 22.97 6.00 -39.21
C SER A 175 23.46 5.27 -40.46
N ALA A 176 24.09 5.99 -41.38
CA ALA A 176 24.86 5.40 -42.48
C ALA A 176 26.16 4.81 -41.91
N GLY A 177 26.02 3.80 -41.05
CA GLY A 177 27.11 2.98 -40.52
C GLY A 177 27.38 1.84 -41.50
N ASP A 178 28.11 2.19 -42.54
CA ASP A 178 28.79 1.36 -43.53
C ASP A 178 28.85 -0.16 -43.23
N ALA A 179 28.07 -0.94 -43.98
CA ALA A 179 28.12 -2.41 -43.99
C ALA A 179 29.49 -2.97 -44.43
N TYR A 180 30.41 -2.12 -44.89
CA TYR A 180 31.77 -2.48 -45.32
C TYR A 180 32.88 -2.05 -44.35
N ALA A 181 32.59 -1.41 -43.21
CA ALA A 181 33.61 -0.94 -42.28
C ALA A 181 34.42 -2.07 -41.59
N THR A 182 34.01 -3.33 -41.71
CA THR A 182 34.79 -4.49 -41.25
C THR A 182 35.53 -5.23 -42.37
N SER A 183 35.51 -4.73 -43.61
CA SER A 183 36.21 -5.36 -44.72
C SER A 183 37.71 -5.07 -44.68
N LYS A 184 38.51 -6.06 -44.31
CA LYS A 184 39.98 -6.01 -44.34
C LYS A 184 40.57 -6.19 -45.75
N LEU A 185 39.83 -5.90 -46.81
CA LEU A 185 40.39 -5.92 -48.16
C LEU A 185 41.13 -4.60 -48.44
N SER A 186 42.27 -4.40 -47.79
CA SER A 186 43.19 -3.31 -48.14
C SER A 186 43.85 -3.60 -49.47
N LYS A 187 43.39 -2.92 -50.52
CA LYS A 187 44.14 -2.50 -51.73
C LYS A 187 45.20 -3.50 -52.21
N VAL A 188 44.78 -4.46 -53.05
CA VAL A 188 45.71 -5.11 -53.98
C VAL A 188 46.12 -4.06 -55.01
N ARG A 189 47.43 -3.82 -55.11
CA ARG A 189 48.04 -2.90 -56.08
C ARG A 189 48.03 -3.50 -57.47
#